data_AF-A0A661SKK1-F1
#
_entry.id   AF-A0A661SKK1-F1
#
_cell.length_a   1.000
_cell.length_b   1.000
_cell.length_c   1.000
_cell.angle_alpha   90.00
_cell.angle_beta   90.00
_cell.angle_gamma   90.00
#
_symmetry.space_group_name_H-M   'P 1'
#
loop_
_entity.id
_entity.type
_entity.pdbx_description
1 polymer ?
#
loop_
_entity_poly.entity_id
_entity_poly.type
_entity_poly.pdbx_seq_one_letter_code
_entity_poly.pdbx_strand_id
1 'polypeptide(L)'
;MDSIICSIDGIHKETHEAIRGGTDFDQIVANVHRFIELRNKFGKTRVLVRFIRQEKNRSESDAFKAYWKEKLDSELGDDTKVQNLLEGEYFRRLARYRHADFLLTLKYGMTFDEFIKQRVVRQKNCSWDSESDAMKWETAVSGIKTMERHLRELQEAEYV
;
A
#
# COMPACT_ATOMS: atom_id res chain seq x y z
N MET A 1 5.04 16.59 12.73
CA MET A 1 4.31 15.77 11.75
C MET A 1 5.15 15.78 10.49
N ASP A 2 5.62 14.61 10.05
CA ASP A 2 6.64 14.54 9.01
C ASP A 2 6.05 14.51 7.60
N SER A 3 4.83 13.99 7.45
CA SER A 3 4.12 13.95 6.17
C SER A 3 2.61 13.90 6.36
N ILE A 4 1.87 14.50 5.42
CA ILE A 4 0.42 14.33 5.22
C ILE A 4 0.19 13.63 3.89
N ILE A 5 -0.75 12.69 3.87
CA ILE A 5 -1.18 12.01 2.64
C ILE A 5 -2.64 12.36 2.38
N CYS A 6 -2.87 13.12 1.32
CA CYS A 6 -4.20 13.52 0.86
C CYS A 6 -4.65 12.53 -0.21
N SER A 7 -5.57 11.64 0.12
CA SER A 7 -6.07 10.67 -0.85
C SER A 7 -7.19 11.29 -1.68
N ILE A 8 -6.99 11.46 -2.98
CA ILE A 8 -7.96 12.00 -3.93
C ILE A 8 -7.95 11.11 -5.19
N ASP A 9 -9.04 10.41 -5.46
CA ASP A 9 -9.12 9.38 -6.52
C ASP A 9 -9.81 9.88 -7.80
N GLY A 10 -9.75 11.18 -8.09
CA GLY A 10 -10.35 11.80 -9.28
C GLY A 10 -9.92 13.25 -9.43
N ILE A 11 -9.93 13.77 -10.67
CA ILE A 11 -9.86 15.21 -10.96
C ILE A 11 -11.26 15.82 -11.07
N HIS A 12 -12.27 14.99 -11.35
CA HIS A 12 -13.68 15.38 -11.38
C HIS A 12 -14.40 14.89 -10.12
N LYS A 13 -15.39 15.68 -9.70
CA LYS A 13 -16.24 15.40 -8.53
C LYS A 13 -16.94 14.06 -8.65
N GLU A 14 -17.55 13.82 -9.80
CA GLU A 14 -18.32 12.62 -10.10
C GLU A 14 -17.45 11.37 -9.95
N THR A 15 -16.22 11.41 -10.49
CA THR A 15 -15.27 10.31 -10.41
C THR A 15 -14.81 10.06 -8.97
N HIS A 16 -14.43 11.12 -8.25
CA HIS A 16 -13.95 11.00 -6.88
C HIS A 16 -15.05 10.47 -5.95
N GLU A 17 -16.24 11.06 -5.97
CA GLU A 17 -17.34 10.69 -5.06
C GLU A 17 -17.94 9.32 -5.40
N ALA A 18 -17.88 8.89 -6.67
CA ALA A 18 -18.24 7.53 -7.07
C ALA A 18 -17.24 6.46 -6.57
N ILE A 19 -15.99 6.84 -6.29
CA ILE A 19 -14.97 5.96 -5.72
C ILE A 19 -14.96 6.05 -4.20
N ARG A 20 -15.05 7.26 -3.66
CA ARG A 20 -15.09 7.59 -2.22
C ARG A 20 -16.47 8.07 -1.83
N GLY A 21 -17.40 7.13 -1.68
CA GLY A 21 -18.76 7.47 -1.23
C GLY A 21 -18.75 8.21 0.11
N GLY A 22 -19.57 9.26 0.22
CA GLY A 22 -19.71 10.07 1.43
C GLY A 22 -18.68 11.18 1.60
N THR A 23 -17.85 11.45 0.59
CA THR A 23 -16.99 12.64 0.56
C THR A 23 -17.64 13.79 -0.22
N ASP A 24 -17.18 15.01 0.07
CA ASP A 24 -17.45 16.20 -0.75
C ASP A 24 -16.14 16.59 -1.45
N PHE A 25 -16.09 16.40 -2.76
CA PHE A 25 -14.89 16.63 -3.55
C PHE A 25 -14.39 18.08 -3.46
N ASP A 26 -15.29 19.04 -3.61
CA ASP A 26 -14.97 20.46 -3.66
C ASP A 26 -14.37 20.90 -2.33
N GLN A 27 -14.98 20.47 -1.22
CA GLN A 27 -14.50 20.75 0.12
C GLN A 27 -13.14 20.11 0.40
N ILE A 28 -12.91 18.86 -0.04
CA ILE A 28 -11.61 18.18 0.12
C ILE A 28 -10.52 18.93 -0.64
N VAL A 29 -10.76 19.23 -1.92
CA VAL A 29 -9.77 19.93 -2.76
C VAL A 29 -9.46 21.31 -2.18
N ALA A 30 -10.47 22.07 -1.75
CA ALA A 30 -10.28 23.36 -1.10
C ALA A 30 -9.45 23.25 0.20
N ASN A 31 -9.71 22.23 1.02
CA ASN A 31 -8.96 21.98 2.25
C ASN A 31 -7.49 21.68 1.98
N VAL A 32 -7.20 20.86 0.96
CA VAL A 32 -5.81 20.53 0.58
C VAL A 32 -5.08 21.76 0.07
N HIS A 33 -5.71 22.57 -0.79
CA HIS A 33 -5.11 23.83 -1.26
C HIS A 33 -4.79 24.77 -0.11
N ARG A 34 -5.75 24.99 0.79
CA ARG A 34 -5.57 25.85 1.96
C ARG A 34 -4.46 25.32 2.87
N PHE A 35 -4.36 24.00 3.06
CA PHE A 35 -3.31 23.40 3.85
C PHE A 35 -1.93 23.63 3.21
N ILE A 36 -1.79 23.38 1.90
CA ILE A 36 -0.53 23.60 1.18
C ILE A 36 -0.11 25.07 1.29
N GLU A 37 -1.03 26.02 1.11
CA GLU A 37 -0.75 27.45 1.22
C GLU A 37 -0.20 27.81 2.60
N LEU A 38 -0.86 27.36 3.66
CA LEU A 38 -0.42 27.61 5.04
C LEU A 38 0.91 26.90 5.33
N ARG A 39 1.08 25.66 4.87
CA ARG A 39 2.31 24.89 5.04
C ARG A 39 3.48 25.61 4.39
N ASN A 40 3.34 26.08 3.15
CA ASN A 40 4.42 26.77 2.43
C ASN A 40 4.86 28.07 3.14
N LYS A 41 3.97 28.71 3.90
CA LYS A 41 4.29 29.93 4.67
C LYS A 41 4.99 29.65 6.00
N PHE A 42 4.64 28.55 6.67
CA PHE A 42 4.95 28.38 8.10
C PHE A 42 5.61 27.06 8.47
N GLY A 43 5.75 26.11 7.54
CA GLY A 43 6.18 24.76 7.85
C GLY A 43 6.88 24.05 6.71
N LYS A 44 7.26 22.80 7.00
CA LYS A 44 8.00 21.92 6.09
C LYS A 44 7.42 20.51 6.03
N THR A 45 6.19 20.34 6.52
CA THR A 45 5.50 19.04 6.49
C THR A 45 5.33 18.61 5.05
N ARG A 46 5.89 17.47 4.66
CA ARG A 46 5.76 16.94 3.29
C ARG A 46 4.30 16.61 2.95
N VAL A 47 3.86 16.92 1.74
CA VAL A 47 2.51 16.66 1.23
C VAL A 47 2.56 15.65 0.09
N LEU A 48 1.84 14.55 0.25
CA LEU A 48 1.67 13.55 -0.80
C LEU A 48 0.22 13.51 -1.23
N VAL A 49 -0.07 13.84 -2.49
CA VAL A 49 -1.41 13.70 -3.04
C VAL A 49 -1.52 12.36 -3.76
N ARG A 50 -2.34 11.45 -3.22
CA ARG A 50 -2.42 10.06 -3.68
C ARG A 50 -3.66 9.82 -4.52
N PHE A 51 -3.47 9.13 -5.63
CA PHE A 51 -4.51 8.66 -6.54
C PHE A 51 -4.43 7.15 -6.71
N ILE A 52 -5.48 6.44 -6.34
CA ILE A 52 -5.58 5.00 -6.59
C ILE A 52 -6.22 4.78 -7.95
N ARG A 53 -5.41 4.36 -8.94
CA ARG A 53 -5.84 4.05 -10.29
C ARG A 53 -6.73 2.81 -10.29
N GLN A 54 -7.91 2.99 -10.85
CA GLN A 54 -9.00 2.03 -11.00
C GLN A 54 -9.60 2.21 -12.40
N GLU A 55 -10.46 1.29 -12.82
CA GLU A 55 -11.10 1.36 -14.14
C GLU A 55 -11.83 2.69 -14.36
N LYS A 56 -12.58 3.15 -13.35
CA LYS A 56 -13.41 4.38 -13.42
C LYS A 56 -12.62 5.68 -13.60
N ASN A 57 -11.35 5.72 -13.17
CA ASN A 57 -10.55 6.95 -13.17
C ASN A 57 -9.26 6.82 -14.00
N ARG A 58 -9.08 5.70 -14.73
CA ARG A 58 -7.82 5.38 -15.43
C ARG A 58 -7.37 6.50 -16.37
N SER A 59 -8.30 7.14 -17.07
CA SER A 59 -8.04 8.24 -18.00
C SER A 59 -7.68 9.57 -17.34
N GLU A 60 -7.93 9.72 -16.03
CA GLU A 60 -7.71 10.98 -15.32
C GLU A 60 -6.29 11.10 -14.74
N SER A 61 -5.50 10.01 -14.73
CA SER A 61 -4.23 9.99 -13.99
C SER A 61 -3.22 11.04 -14.43
N ASP A 62 -3.14 11.33 -15.72
CA ASP A 62 -2.16 12.29 -16.25
C ASP A 62 -2.59 13.73 -15.97
N ALA A 63 -3.88 14.05 -16.18
CA ALA A 63 -4.46 15.33 -15.81
C ALA A 63 -4.36 15.58 -14.30
N PHE A 64 -4.61 14.55 -13.48
CA PHE A 64 -4.45 14.59 -12.04
C PHE A 64 -3.02 14.93 -11.62
N LYS A 65 -2.02 14.22 -12.17
CA LYS A 65 -0.60 14.48 -11.89
C LYS A 65 -0.23 15.91 -12.26
N ALA A 66 -0.61 16.37 -13.45
CA ALA A 66 -0.31 17.73 -13.91
C ALA A 66 -0.91 18.79 -12.97
N TYR A 67 -2.20 18.65 -12.64
CA TYR A 67 -2.91 19.60 -11.79
C TYR A 67 -2.28 19.77 -10.40
N TRP A 68 -1.89 18.67 -9.76
CA TRP A 68 -1.31 18.72 -8.42
C TRP A 68 0.18 19.07 -8.43
N LYS A 69 0.94 18.65 -9.44
CA LYS A 69 2.37 18.98 -9.56
C LYS A 69 2.62 20.48 -9.56
N GLU A 70 1.75 21.27 -10.17
CA GLU A 70 1.85 22.75 -10.17
C GLU A 70 1.69 23.40 -8.78
N LYS A 71 1.13 22.67 -7.81
CA LYS A 71 0.76 23.20 -6.49
C LYS A 71 1.64 22.66 -5.37
N LEU A 72 2.44 21.65 -5.67
CA LEU A 72 3.30 20.96 -4.72
C LEU A 72 4.72 21.52 -4.79
N ASP A 73 5.40 21.49 -3.65
CA ASP A 73 6.78 21.95 -3.54
C ASP A 73 7.73 20.74 -3.46
N SER A 74 8.43 20.47 -4.57
CA SER A 74 9.37 19.35 -4.67
C SER A 74 10.58 19.49 -3.75
N GLU A 75 10.99 20.71 -3.39
CA GLU A 75 12.10 20.94 -2.46
C GLU A 75 11.74 20.52 -1.03
N LEU A 76 10.44 20.53 -0.70
CA LEU A 76 9.89 19.99 0.55
C LEU A 76 9.59 18.48 0.46
N GLY A 77 9.93 17.85 -0.68
CA GLY A 77 9.70 16.45 -0.96
C GLY A 77 8.25 16.10 -1.29
N ASP A 78 7.42 17.09 -1.62
CA ASP A 78 6.05 16.83 -2.03
C ASP A 78 5.99 16.08 -3.35
N ASP A 79 4.95 15.28 -3.53
CA ASP A 79 4.74 14.56 -4.77
C ASP A 79 3.30 14.08 -4.95
N THR A 80 2.96 13.76 -6.20
CA THR A 80 1.79 12.98 -6.54
C THR A 80 2.13 11.50 -6.57
N LYS A 81 1.30 10.64 -5.98
CA LYS A 81 1.47 9.19 -6.05
C LYS A 81 0.29 8.53 -6.72
N VAL A 82 0.50 8.06 -7.95
CA VAL A 82 -0.46 7.20 -8.65
C VAL A 82 -0.11 5.75 -8.37
N GLN A 83 -1.06 4.98 -7.86
CA GLN A 83 -0.88 3.56 -7.54
C GLN A 83 -2.04 2.74 -8.07
N ASN A 84 -1.78 1.58 -8.65
CA ASN A 84 -2.83 0.66 -9.08
C ASN A 84 -3.55 0.03 -7.88
N LEU A 85 -4.88 -0.05 -7.92
CA LEU A 85 -5.68 -0.64 -6.83
C LEU A 85 -5.26 -2.09 -6.52
N LEU A 86 -5.13 -2.92 -7.56
CA LEU A 86 -4.77 -4.33 -7.44
C LEU A 86 -3.35 -4.50 -6.88
N GLU A 87 -2.41 -3.77 -7.45
CA GLU A 87 -1.01 -3.75 -7.01
C GLU A 87 -0.91 -3.32 -5.53
N GLY A 88 -1.65 -2.28 -5.14
CA GLY A 88 -1.76 -1.83 -3.75
C GLY A 88 -2.32 -2.90 -2.82
N GLU A 89 -3.32 -3.67 -3.26
CA GLU A 89 -3.86 -4.78 -2.47
C GLU A 89 -2.86 -5.93 -2.32
N TYR A 90 -2.14 -6.28 -3.39
CA TYR A 90 -1.10 -7.31 -3.33
C TYR A 90 0.06 -6.92 -2.42
N PHE A 91 0.53 -5.66 -2.48
CA PHE A 91 1.54 -5.17 -1.54
C PHE A 91 1.05 -5.19 -0.09
N ARG A 92 -0.20 -4.81 0.18
CA ARG A 92 -0.77 -4.89 1.53
C ARG A 92 -0.77 -6.32 2.06
N ARG A 93 -1.20 -7.29 1.24
CA ARG A 93 -1.17 -8.73 1.59
C ARG A 93 0.25 -9.22 1.81
N LEU A 94 1.16 -8.89 0.89
CA LEU A 94 2.57 -9.25 0.98
C LEU A 94 3.22 -8.74 2.26
N ALA A 95 2.96 -7.48 2.65
CA ALA A 95 3.45 -6.91 3.90
C ALA A 95 2.95 -7.69 5.12
N ARG A 96 1.67 -8.11 5.15
CA ARG A 96 1.12 -8.93 6.24
C ARG A 96 1.80 -10.30 6.32
N TYR A 97 1.96 -10.98 5.19
CA TYR A 97 2.60 -12.30 5.18
C TYR A 97 4.08 -12.23 5.55
N ARG A 98 4.82 -11.24 5.04
CA ARG A 98 6.22 -11.01 5.42
C ARG A 98 6.37 -10.70 6.91
N HIS A 99 5.42 -9.97 7.50
CA HIS A 99 5.43 -9.72 8.93
C HIS A 99 5.22 -11.01 9.74
N ALA A 100 4.28 -11.87 9.35
CA ALA A 100 4.07 -13.16 10.00
C ALA A 100 5.29 -14.08 9.89
N ASP A 101 5.89 -14.17 8.70
CA ASP A 101 7.12 -14.92 8.43
C ASP A 101 8.29 -14.42 9.31
N PHE A 102 8.45 -13.10 9.42
CA PHE A 102 9.46 -12.48 10.26
C PHE A 102 9.27 -12.81 11.75
N LEU A 103 8.04 -12.67 12.27
CA LEU A 103 7.75 -12.95 13.68
C LEU A 103 8.02 -14.42 14.05
N LEU A 104 7.68 -15.35 13.16
CA LEU A 104 7.91 -16.78 13.39
C LEU A 104 9.38 -17.14 13.22
N THR A 105 10.08 -16.51 12.28
CA THR A 105 11.54 -16.61 12.17
C THR A 105 12.22 -16.18 13.48
N LEU A 106 11.78 -15.07 14.08
CA LEU A 106 12.26 -14.64 15.39
C LEU A 106 11.90 -15.62 16.51
N LYS A 107 10.66 -16.12 16.55
CA LYS A 107 10.17 -17.04 17.60
C LYS A 107 10.98 -18.34 17.63
N TYR A 108 11.31 -18.88 16.46
CA TYR A 108 11.97 -20.19 16.34
C TYR A 108 13.47 -20.10 16.07
N GLY A 109 14.00 -18.91 15.75
CA GLY A 109 15.42 -18.71 15.45
C GLY A 109 15.89 -19.40 14.18
N MET A 110 14.98 -19.66 13.23
CA MET A 110 15.24 -20.40 12.00
C MET A 110 14.22 -20.01 10.93
N THR A 111 14.46 -20.40 9.68
CA THR A 111 13.51 -20.22 8.58
C THR A 111 12.40 -21.28 8.60
N PHE A 112 11.32 -21.05 7.85
CA PHE A 112 10.25 -22.05 7.71
C PHE A 112 10.75 -23.38 7.13
N ASP A 113 11.62 -23.34 6.12
CA ASP A 113 12.14 -24.54 5.48
C ASP A 113 12.99 -25.37 6.47
N GLU A 114 13.78 -24.70 7.31
CA GLU A 114 14.52 -25.36 8.40
C GLU A 114 13.59 -25.94 9.46
N PHE A 115 12.54 -25.20 9.85
CA PHE A 115 11.53 -25.64 10.81
C PHE A 115 10.84 -26.94 10.37
N ILE A 116 10.49 -27.03 9.08
CA ILE A 116 9.89 -28.24 8.50
C ILE A 116 10.94 -29.37 8.41
N LYS A 117 12.14 -29.08 7.92
CA LYS A 117 13.24 -30.07 7.79
C LYS A 117 13.61 -30.71 9.12
N GLN A 118 13.66 -29.92 10.19
CA GLN A 118 13.96 -30.39 11.54
C GLN A 118 12.77 -31.06 12.23
N ARG A 119 11.57 -31.02 11.65
CA ARG A 119 10.33 -31.58 12.22
C ARG A 119 10.02 -31.02 13.60
N VAL A 120 10.18 -29.70 13.78
CA VAL A 120 10.08 -29.01 15.08
C VAL A 120 8.74 -29.27 15.79
N VAL A 121 7.63 -29.34 15.05
CA VAL A 121 6.30 -29.70 15.61
C VAL A 121 6.36 -31.04 16.37
N ARG A 122 7.00 -32.06 15.80
CA ARG A 122 7.14 -33.37 16.45
C ARG A 122 8.07 -33.31 17.66
N GLN A 123 9.15 -32.55 17.57
CA GLN A 123 10.06 -32.35 18.71
C GLN A 123 9.35 -31.67 19.89
N LYS A 124 8.36 -30.81 19.61
CA LYS A 124 7.48 -30.17 20.60
C LYS A 124 6.23 -30.98 20.93
N ASN A 125 6.27 -32.31 20.74
CA ASN A 125 5.17 -33.24 21.05
C ASN A 125 3.83 -32.86 20.39
N CYS A 126 3.87 -32.26 19.20
CA CYS A 126 2.68 -31.81 18.49
C CYS A 126 1.79 -30.88 19.35
N SER A 127 2.43 -29.97 20.10
CA SER A 127 1.69 -28.97 20.86
C SER A 127 0.84 -28.10 19.93
N TRP A 128 -0.34 -27.72 20.41
CA TRP A 128 -1.26 -26.84 19.67
C TRP A 128 -0.58 -25.54 19.23
N ASP A 129 0.30 -24.96 20.06
CA ASP A 129 1.09 -23.77 19.72
C ASP A 129 1.99 -24.00 18.50
N SER A 130 2.78 -25.08 18.51
CA SER A 130 3.67 -25.41 17.39
C SER A 130 2.94 -25.77 16.10
N GLU A 131 1.76 -26.41 16.19
CA GLU A 131 0.95 -26.74 15.02
C GLU A 131 0.27 -25.49 14.44
N SER A 132 -0.31 -24.64 15.29
CA SER A 132 -0.93 -23.38 14.89
C SER A 132 0.08 -22.48 14.18
N ASP A 133 1.29 -22.38 14.74
CA ASP A 133 2.36 -21.59 14.15
C ASP A 133 2.85 -22.17 12.84
N ALA A 134 2.99 -23.49 12.72
CA ALA A 134 3.34 -24.13 11.46
C ALA A 134 2.33 -23.79 10.34
N MET A 135 1.03 -23.89 10.63
CA MET A 135 -0.03 -23.57 9.67
C MET A 135 -0.03 -22.09 9.27
N LYS A 136 0.14 -21.18 10.25
CA LYS A 136 0.26 -19.73 9.99
C LYS A 136 1.49 -19.43 9.14
N TRP A 137 2.62 -20.07 9.43
CA TRP A 137 3.86 -19.86 8.69
C TRP A 137 3.76 -20.35 7.26
N GLU A 138 3.21 -21.56 7.06
CA GLU A 138 2.97 -22.13 5.74
C GLU A 138 2.06 -21.24 4.90
N THR A 139 0.98 -20.74 5.51
CA THR A 139 0.06 -19.79 4.88
C THR A 139 0.79 -18.51 4.48
N ALA A 140 1.66 -17.98 5.35
CA ALA A 140 2.43 -16.78 5.07
C ALA A 140 3.43 -17.00 3.92
N VAL A 141 4.25 -18.04 3.97
CA VAL A 141 5.25 -18.35 2.93
C VAL A 141 4.58 -18.60 1.58
N SER A 142 3.47 -19.35 1.56
CA SER A 142 2.69 -19.59 0.36
C SER A 142 2.07 -18.29 -0.18
N GLY A 143 1.50 -17.49 0.72
CA GLY A 143 0.93 -16.19 0.40
C GLY A 143 1.96 -15.21 -0.18
N ILE A 144 3.19 -15.18 0.34
CA ILE A 144 4.30 -14.38 -0.21
C ILE A 144 4.55 -14.77 -1.66
N LYS A 145 4.77 -16.07 -1.94
CA LYS A 145 5.02 -16.58 -3.30
C LYS A 145 3.89 -16.21 -4.26
N THR A 146 2.64 -16.32 -3.84
CA THR A 146 1.47 -15.97 -4.66
C THR A 146 1.41 -14.47 -4.95
N MET A 147 1.59 -13.60 -3.96
CA MET A 147 1.53 -12.15 -4.17
C MET A 147 2.67 -11.65 -5.05
N GLU A 148 3.89 -12.18 -4.88
CA GLU A 148 5.02 -11.85 -5.74
C GLU A 148 4.78 -12.28 -7.18
N ARG A 149 4.12 -13.42 -7.42
CA ARG A 149 3.73 -13.84 -8.77
C ARG A 149 2.71 -12.88 -9.39
N HIS A 150 1.64 -12.54 -8.69
CA HIS A 150 0.62 -11.63 -9.23
C HIS A 150 1.18 -10.22 -9.51
N LEU A 151 2.12 -9.74 -8.69
CA LEU A 151 2.81 -8.48 -8.95
C LEU A 151 3.64 -8.52 -10.23
N ARG A 152 4.34 -9.63 -10.51
CA ARG A 152 5.07 -9.82 -11.78
C ARG A 152 4.13 -9.84 -12.98
N GLU A 153 3.04 -10.61 -12.89
CA GLU A 153 2.03 -10.70 -13.95
C GLU A 153 1.39 -9.33 -14.26
N LEU A 154 1.15 -8.50 -13.24
CA LEU A 154 0.65 -7.13 -13.42
C LEU A 154 1.67 -6.23 -14.13
N GLN A 155 2.95 -6.33 -13.78
CA GLN A 155 4.00 -5.55 -14.43
C GLN A 155 4.10 -5.92 -15.92
N GLU A 156 4.12 -7.21 -16.24
CA GLU A 156 4.17 -7.70 -17.62
C GLU A 156 2.97 -7.20 -18.45
N ALA A 157 1.76 -7.19 -17.88
CA ALA A 157 0.56 -6.71 -18.55
C ALA A 157 0.52 -5.18 -18.79
N GLU A 158 1.34 -4.39 -18.09
CA GLU A 158 1.45 -2.93 -18.33
C GLU A 158 2.42 -2.57 -19.47
N TYR A 159 3.30 -3.50 -19.87
CA TYR A 159 4.26 -3.31 -20.97
C TYR A 159 3.77 -3.84 -22.34
N VAL A 160 2.54 -4.35 -22.41
CA VAL A 160 1.86 -4.85 -23.63
C VAL A 160 0.80 -3.86 -24.06
#